data_AF-A0A2W4VF94-F1
#
_entry.id   AF-A0A2W4VF94-F1
#
_cell.length_a   1.000
_cell.length_b   1.000
_cell.length_c   1.000
_cell.angle_alpha   90.00
_cell.angle_beta   90.00
_cell.angle_gamma   90.00
#
_symmetry.space_group_name_H-M   'P 1'
#
loop_
_entity.id
_entity.type
_entity.pdbx_description
1 polymer ?
#
loop_
_entity_poly.entity_id
_entity_poly.type
_entity_poly.pdbx_seq_one_letter_code
_entity_poly.pdbx_strand_id
1 'polypeptide(L)'
;MSPALAAYRLMTRLFEPLAPRLLDGRVKQGKEDHDRVDERLGVAGAPRPAGELVWLHGVSVGETLSLLPVVERLRKLRPDLTIL
;
A
#
# COMPACT_ATOMS: atom_id res chain seq x y z
N MET A 1 28.59 1.96 -0.11
CA MET A 1 27.45 2.14 0.83
C MET A 1 27.99 2.80 2.09
N SER A 2 27.35 3.85 2.62
CA SER A 2 27.81 4.44 3.88
C SER A 2 27.65 3.41 5.02
N PRO A 3 28.58 3.34 5.99
CA PRO A 3 28.45 2.48 7.16
C PRO A 3 27.14 2.70 7.91
N ALA A 4 26.68 3.96 7.97
CA ALA A 4 25.39 4.33 8.54
C ALA A 4 24.20 3.68 7.81
N LEU A 5 24.19 3.69 6.47
CA LEU A 5 23.12 3.04 5.70
C LEU A 5 23.15 1.51 5.86
N ALA A 6 24.34 0.91 5.94
CA ALA A 6 24.48 -0.52 6.17
C ALA A 6 23.94 -0.92 7.55
N ALA A 7 24.31 -0.18 8.60
CA ALA A 7 23.81 -0.38 9.96
C ALA A 7 22.28 -0.20 10.01
N TYR A 8 21.75 0.87 9.42
CA TYR A 8 20.31 1.11 9.34
C TYR A 8 19.56 -0.08 8.71
N ARG A 9 19.98 -0.53 7.52
CA ARG A 9 19.33 -1.65 6.82
C ARG A 9 19.40 -2.96 7.61
N LEU A 10 20.52 -3.22 8.29
CA LEU A 10 20.68 -4.40 9.13
C LEU A 10 19.72 -4.35 10.32
N MET A 11 19.67 -3.22 11.03
CA MET A 11 18.78 -3.05 12.16
C MET A 11 17.31 -3.16 11.74
N THR A 12 16.91 -2.51 10.65
CA THR A 12 15.52 -2.61 10.14
C THR A 12 15.14 -4.05 9.83
N ARG A 13 16.00 -4.82 9.15
CA ARG A 13 15.74 -6.25 8.86
C ARG A 13 15.66 -7.10 10.12
N LEU A 14 16.49 -6.81 11.12
CA LEU A 14 16.48 -7.57 12.38
C LEU A 14 15.18 -7.33 13.16
N PHE A 15 14.63 -6.12 13.09
CA PHE A 15 13.40 -5.74 13.80
C PHE A 15 12.11 -5.95 13.00
N GLU A 16 12.18 -6.11 11.67
CA GLU A 16 11.04 -6.42 10.79
C GLU A 16 10.10 -7.51 11.32
N PRO A 17 10.55 -8.69 11.82
CA PRO A 17 9.64 -9.73 12.31
C PRO A 17 8.88 -9.35 13.60
N LEU A 18 9.19 -8.23 14.24
CA LEU A 18 8.39 -7.71 15.36
C LEU A 18 7.16 -6.93 14.88
N ALA A 19 7.14 -6.45 13.62
CA ALA A 19 6.06 -5.64 13.09
C ALA A 19 4.68 -6.34 13.16
N PRO A 20 4.51 -7.62 12.75
CA PRO A 20 3.23 -8.30 12.86
C PRO A 20 2.72 -8.39 14.30
N ARG A 21 3.61 -8.72 15.26
CA ARG A 21 3.24 -8.81 16.67
C ARG A 21 2.78 -7.47 17.26
N LEU A 22 3.40 -6.37 16.83
CA LEU A 22 2.98 -5.03 17.23
C LEU A 22 1.60 -4.67 16.66
N LEU A 23 1.33 -5.08 15.42
CA LEU A 23 0.03 -4.89 14.78
C LEU A 23 -1.06 -5.74 15.46
N ASP A 24 -0.80 -7.00 15.80
CA ASP A 24 -1.73 -7.85 16.55
C ASP A 24 -2.16 -7.20 17.89
N GLY A 25 -1.20 -6.58 18.58
CA GLY A 25 -1.48 -5.81 19.79
C GLY A 25 -2.38 -4.61 19.55
N ARG A 26 -2.26 -3.94 18.40
CA ARG A 26 -3.12 -2.81 18.02
C ARG A 26 -4.51 -3.26 17.57
N VAL A 27 -4.62 -4.40 16.88
CA VAL A 27 -5.91 -5.04 16.56
C VAL A 27 -6.68 -5.34 17.84
N LYS A 28 -6.03 -5.93 18.85
CA LYS A 28 -6.64 -6.19 20.17
C LYS A 28 -7.09 -4.92 20.89
N GLN A 29 -6.45 -3.78 20.62
CA GLN A 29 -6.85 -2.47 21.16
C GLN A 29 -7.96 -1.79 20.34
N GLY A 30 -8.47 -2.44 19.29
CA GLY A 30 -9.47 -1.86 18.38
C GLY A 30 -8.95 -0.71 17.51
N LYS A 31 -7.62 -0.58 17.38
CA LYS A 31 -6.98 0.49 16.59
C LYS A 31 -6.79 0.12 15.12
N GLU A 32 -6.94 -1.16 14.80
CA GLU A 32 -6.80 -1.71 13.46
C GLU A 32 -7.94 -2.70 13.19
N ASP A 33 -8.29 -2.84 11.93
CA ASP A 33 -9.21 -3.87 11.45
C ASP A 33 -8.46 -5.20 11.35
N HIS A 34 -8.98 -6.23 12.02
CA HIS A 34 -8.40 -7.57 12.04
C HIS A 34 -8.26 -8.14 10.63
N ASP A 35 -9.25 -7.91 9.76
CA ASP A 35 -9.30 -8.54 8.43
C ASP A 35 -8.43 -7.80 7.40
N ARG A 36 -7.95 -6.60 7.75
CA ARG A 36 -7.16 -5.72 6.86
C ARG A 36 -5.79 -5.37 7.43
N VAL A 37 -5.44 -5.90 8.60
CA VAL A 37 -4.16 -5.60 9.27
C VAL A 37 -2.95 -5.96 8.40
N ASP A 38 -3.09 -7.03 7.61
CA ASP A 38 -2.08 -7.53 6.68
C ASP A 38 -1.78 -6.54 5.54
N GLU A 39 -2.73 -5.65 5.17
CA GLU A 39 -2.48 -4.58 4.20
C GLU A 39 -1.36 -3.65 4.69
N ARG A 40 -1.22 -3.46 6.01
CA ARG A 40 -0.14 -2.64 6.60
C ARG A 40 1.23 -3.28 6.51
N LEU A 41 1.27 -4.60 6.32
CA LEU A 41 2.50 -5.35 6.06
C LEU A 41 2.80 -5.43 4.56
N GLY A 42 2.00 -4.76 3.72
CA GLY A 42 2.14 -4.83 2.26
C GLY A 42 1.66 -6.16 1.67
N VAL A 43 0.94 -6.97 2.45
CA VAL A 43 0.31 -8.19 1.96
C VAL A 43 -0.98 -7.79 1.26
N ALA A 44 -1.00 -7.91 -0.06
CA ALA A 44 -2.17 -7.56 -0.87
C ALA A 44 -3.32 -8.55 -0.60
N GLY A 45 -4.50 -8.03 -0.24
CA GLY A 45 -5.70 -8.84 -0.02
C GLY A 45 -6.42 -9.29 -1.29
N ALA A 46 -5.96 -8.84 -2.47
CA ALA A 46 -6.57 -9.18 -3.74
C ALA A 46 -5.50 -9.54 -4.80
N PRO A 47 -5.76 -10.54 -5.66
CA PRO A 47 -4.89 -10.84 -6.78
C PRO A 47 -4.87 -9.69 -7.77
N ARG A 48 -3.73 -9.50 -8.45
CA ARG A 48 -3.62 -8.52 -9.52
C ARG A 48 -4.60 -8.88 -10.65
N PRO A 49 -5.45 -7.95 -11.11
CA PRO A 49 -6.31 -8.16 -12.28
C PRO A 49 -5.49 -8.51 -13.53
N ALA A 50 -6.04 -9.34 -14.40
CA ALA A 50 -5.42 -9.67 -15.68
C ALA A 50 -5.41 -8.46 -16.62
N GLY A 51 -4.39 -8.38 -17.48
CA GLY A 51 -4.28 -7.35 -18.52
C GLY A 51 -3.53 -6.09 -18.07
N GLU A 52 -3.73 -5.01 -18.84
CA GLU A 52 -3.10 -3.71 -18.58
C GLU A 52 -3.78 -3.02 -17.40
N LEU A 53 -2.97 -2.64 -16.42
CA LEU A 53 -3.39 -2.07 -15.14
C LEU A 53 -2.69 -0.74 -14.92
N VAL A 54 -3.48 0.29 -14.62
CA VAL A 54 -2.99 1.59 -14.13
C VAL A 54 -3.40 1.73 -12.68
N TRP A 55 -2.42 1.79 -11.78
CA TRP A 55 -2.63 2.03 -10.35
C TRP A 55 -2.35 3.49 -10.01
N LEU A 56 -3.32 4.19 -9.42
CA LEU A 56 -3.25 5.61 -9.07
C LEU A 56 -3.42 5.77 -7.56
N HIS A 57 -2.37 6.21 -6.88
CA HIS A 57 -2.37 6.38 -5.43
C HIS A 57 -2.43 7.85 -5.04
N GLY A 58 -3.39 8.23 -4.19
CA GLY A 58 -3.47 9.54 -3.55
C GLY A 58 -3.22 9.43 -2.05
N VAL A 59 -2.19 10.11 -1.55
CA VAL A 59 -1.82 10.11 -0.12
C VAL A 59 -2.65 11.13 0.66
N SER A 60 -3.16 12.16 -0.02
CA SER A 60 -4.00 13.21 0.55
C SER A 60 -5.33 13.38 -0.17
N VAL A 61 -6.30 14.02 0.48
CA VAL A 61 -7.60 14.34 -0.13
C VAL A 61 -7.42 15.18 -1.40
N GLY A 62 -6.50 16.16 -1.38
CA GLY A 62 -6.22 17.02 -2.54
C GLY A 62 -5.63 16.25 -3.72
N GLU A 63 -4.73 15.30 -3.45
CA GLU A 63 -4.17 14.42 -4.48
C GLU A 63 -5.25 13.52 -5.08
N THR A 64 -6.07 12.88 -4.25
CA THR A 64 -7.16 12.01 -4.73
C THR A 64 -8.15 12.78 -5.59
N LEU A 65 -8.53 14.00 -5.19
CA LEU A 65 -9.40 14.87 -6.00
C LEU A 65 -8.74 15.27 -7.33
N SER A 66 -7.42 15.51 -7.32
CA SER A 66 -6.67 15.85 -8.53
C SER A 66 -6.53 14.67 -9.50
N LEU A 67 -6.63 13.43 -9.00
CA LEU A 67 -6.59 12.20 -9.81
C LEU A 67 -7.92 11.90 -10.50
N LEU A 68 -9.06 12.35 -9.97
CA LEU A 68 -10.38 12.04 -10.54
C LEU A 68 -10.52 12.40 -12.03
N PRO A 69 -10.12 13.61 -12.50
CA PRO A 69 -10.20 13.94 -13.92
C PRO A 69 -9.32 13.05 -14.80
N VAL A 70 -8.17 12.60 -14.27
CA VAL A 70 -7.27 11.68 -14.97
C VAL A 70 -7.93 10.30 -15.11
N VAL A 71 -8.50 9.77 -14.03
CA VAL A 71 -9.25 8.50 -14.03
C VAL A 71 -10.39 8.57 -15.05
N GLU A 72 -11.18 9.63 -15.03
CA GLU A 72 -12.30 9.82 -15.96
C GLU A 72 -11.83 9.84 -17.42
N ARG A 73 -10.71 10.53 -17.70
CA ARG A 73 -10.19 10.62 -19.06
C ARG A 73 -9.62 9.28 -19.54
N LEU A 74 -8.92 8.56 -18.67
CA LEU A 74 -8.39 7.22 -18.97
C LEU A 74 -9.53 6.24 -19.28
N ARG A 75 -10.59 6.21 -18.46
CA ARG A 75 -11.77 5.35 -18.71
C ARG A 75 -12.43 5.64 -20.07
N LYS A 76 -12.47 6.91 -20.48
CA LYS A 76 -13.04 7.30 -21.78
C LYS A 76 -12.15 6.93 -22.96
N LEU A 77 -10.83 7.10 -22.84
CA LEU A 77 -9.89 6.85 -23.94
C LEU A 77 -9.50 5.37 -24.09
N ARG A 78 -9.53 4.63 -22.98
CA ARG A 78 -9.05 3.25 -22.88
C ARG A 78 -9.98 2.44 -21.97
N PRO A 79 -11.19 2.09 -22.46
CA PRO A 79 -12.17 1.32 -21.67
C PRO A 79 -11.70 -0.11 -21.36
N ASP A 80 -10.64 -0.56 -22.03
CA ASP A 80 -9.96 -1.85 -21.84
C ASP A 80 -8.98 -1.87 -20.65
N LEU A 81 -8.59 -0.71 -20.11
CA LEU A 81 -7.70 -0.63 -18.96
C LEU A 81 -8.43 -0.94 -17.65
N THR A 82 -7.79 -1.75 -16.81
CA THR A 82 -8.16 -1.83 -15.41
C THR A 82 -7.53 -0.64 -14.67
N ILE A 83 -8.32 0.09 -13.88
CA ILE A 83 -7.84 1.23 -13.07
C ILE A 83 -8.10 0.92 -11.60
N LEU A 84 -7.04 0.98 -10.78
CA LEU A 84 -7.07 0.78 -9.33
C LEU A 84 -6.60 2.02 -8.58
#